data_AF-A0A536CVP2-F1
#
_entry.id   AF-A0A536CVP2-F1
#
_cell.length_a   1.000
_cell.length_b   1.000
_cell.length_c   1.000
_cell.angle_alpha   90.00
_cell.angle_beta   90.00
_cell.angle_gamma   90.00
#
_symmetry.space_group_name_H-M   'P 1'
#
loop_
_entity.id
_entity.type
_entity.pdbx_description
1 polymer ?
#
loop_
_entity_poly.entity_id
_entity_poly.type
_entity_poly.pdbx_seq_one_letter_code
_entity_poly.pdbx_strand_id
1 'polypeptide(L)'
;MNGEEPELRRALEGRSGRASPEFRAHLMSALSAGRPVASSTPRLALAGAMILAVAVVGVLVMARQGGRIAPLPGAASRPRIVVTPAPSGCAFCPIQMPTYAELSAPSDNVVWVLVQGEYLARSTDRGAHWERRPLPAWSGQAPPLEISFIDDHQGWLLAVGDQVGACSSQSFALAHTTDAGATWTQLDVKGISELQCKEGISFTDSERGFISAWDENHSPAIYRTTDGGRTWAASQPLPDAPGFTTRGNDVVLLPGGVRAFGPTLLVRVFGQGTVDAHEYVYRSTDGGVTWSYR
;
A
#
# COMPACT_ATOMS: atom_id res chain seq x y z
N MET A 1 -17.37 -32.98 47.26
CA MET A 1 -18.50 -33.91 47.07
C MET A 1 -19.77 -33.10 46.84
N ASN A 2 -20.56 -33.20 45.77
CA ASN A 2 -20.41 -33.69 44.39
C ASN A 2 -21.69 -33.17 43.69
N GLY A 3 -21.68 -31.92 43.22
CA GLY A 3 -22.86 -31.26 42.64
C GLY A 3 -22.94 -31.27 41.10
N GLU A 4 -21.81 -31.45 40.41
CA GLU A 4 -21.73 -31.22 38.95
C GLU A 4 -21.82 -32.50 38.11
N GLU A 5 -21.69 -33.67 38.72
CA GLU A 5 -21.71 -34.97 38.04
C GLU A 5 -23.09 -35.37 37.48
N PRO A 6 -24.24 -35.04 38.12
CA PRO A 6 -25.55 -35.35 37.56
C PRO A 6 -25.91 -34.51 36.33
N GLU A 7 -25.47 -33.25 36.28
CA GLU A 7 -25.75 -32.34 35.16
C GLU A 7 -24.93 -32.71 33.92
N LEU A 8 -23.67 -33.14 34.10
CA LEU A 8 -22.84 -33.65 33.01
C LEU A 8 -23.44 -34.93 32.40
N ARG A 9 -23.98 -35.85 33.21
CA ARG A 9 -24.68 -37.05 32.70
C ARG A 9 -25.92 -36.68 31.90
N ARG A 10 -26.75 -35.74 32.39
CA ARG A 10 -27.95 -35.28 31.68
C ARG A 10 -27.59 -34.57 30.36
N ALA A 11 -26.48 -33.83 30.32
CA ALA A 11 -25.99 -33.16 29.10
C ALA A 11 -25.42 -34.16 28.06
N LEU A 12 -24.79 -35.25 28.50
CA LEU A 12 -24.25 -36.29 27.62
C LEU A 12 -25.35 -37.18 27.00
N GLU A 13 -26.40 -37.52 27.77
CA GLU A 13 -27.54 -38.31 27.27
C GLU A 13 -28.40 -37.54 26.24
N GLY A 14 -28.38 -36.19 26.27
CA GLY A 14 -29.04 -35.34 25.28
C GLY A 14 -28.38 -35.29 23.90
N ARG A 15 -27.13 -35.76 23.76
CA ARG A 15 -26.38 -35.79 22.48
C ARG A 15 -26.26 -37.18 21.84
N SER A 16 -26.70 -38.25 22.51
CA SER A 16 -26.69 -39.61 21.95
C SER A 16 -28.03 -39.97 21.30
N GLY A 17 -28.37 -39.29 20.20
CA GLY A 17 -29.48 -39.72 19.34
C GLY A 17 -29.14 -41.06 18.64
N ARG A 18 -30.14 -41.92 18.43
CA ARG A 18 -29.97 -43.16 17.65
C ARG A 18 -29.45 -42.81 16.25
N ALA A 19 -28.39 -43.50 15.80
CA ALA A 19 -27.82 -43.30 14.47
C ALA A 19 -28.88 -43.41 13.36
N SER A 20 -28.81 -42.52 12.37
CA SER A 20 -29.78 -42.45 11.29
C SER A 20 -29.80 -43.74 10.45
N PRO A 21 -30.94 -44.06 9.79
CA PRO A 21 -31.04 -45.22 8.90
C PRO A 21 -29.97 -45.22 7.80
N GLU A 22 -29.64 -44.05 7.27
CA GLU A 22 -28.61 -43.86 6.24
C GLU A 22 -27.21 -44.22 6.74
N PHE A 23 -26.87 -43.80 7.97
CA PHE A 23 -25.59 -44.16 8.57
C PHE A 23 -25.47 -45.68 8.79
N ARG A 24 -26.56 -46.33 9.20
CA ARG A 24 -26.59 -47.81 9.33
C ARG A 24 -26.41 -48.51 7.98
N ALA A 25 -27.03 -48.00 6.91
CA ALA A 25 -26.88 -48.57 5.58
C ALA A 25 -25.42 -48.48 5.08
N HIS A 26 -24.77 -47.33 5.29
CA HIS A 26 -23.35 -47.15 4.95
C HIS A 26 -22.43 -48.05 5.77
N LEU A 27 -22.68 -48.20 7.07
CA LEU A 27 -21.88 -49.07 7.93
C LEU A 27 -22.01 -50.54 7.52
N MET A 28 -23.22 -51.00 7.20
CA MET A 28 -23.45 -52.38 6.72
C MET A 28 -22.79 -52.62 5.37
N SER A 29 -22.81 -51.64 4.47
CA SER A 29 -22.07 -51.70 3.20
C SER A 29 -20.57 -51.85 3.43
N ALA A 30 -19.99 -51.02 4.32
CA ALA A 30 -18.56 -51.08 4.64
C ALA A 30 -18.15 -52.39 5.33
N LEU A 31 -19.02 -53.00 6.14
CA LEU A 31 -18.78 -54.30 6.78
C LEU A 31 -18.93 -55.48 5.80
N SER A 32 -19.75 -55.34 4.76
CA SER A 32 -19.92 -56.35 3.70
C SER A 32 -18.78 -56.37 2.67
N ALA A 33 -18.03 -55.27 2.57
CA ALA A 33 -16.80 -55.20 1.79
C ALA A 33 -15.68 -55.95 2.53
N GLY A 34 -15.56 -57.25 2.26
CA GLY A 34 -14.54 -58.12 2.86
C GLY A 34 -13.12 -57.56 2.70
N ARG A 35 -12.29 -57.72 3.74
CA ARG A 35 -10.87 -57.32 3.75
C ARG A 35 -10.10 -58.01 2.60
N PRO A 36 -9.26 -57.29 1.84
CA PRO A 36 -8.34 -57.94 0.91
C PRO A 36 -7.35 -58.82 1.67
N VAL A 37 -7.18 -60.04 1.16
CA VAL A 37 -6.35 -61.12 1.73
C VAL A 37 -4.88 -60.69 1.78
N ALA A 38 -4.25 -60.88 2.94
CA ALA A 38 -2.82 -60.74 3.11
C ALA A 38 -2.09 -61.84 2.31
N SER A 39 -1.28 -61.46 1.32
CA SER A 39 -0.31 -62.35 0.70
C SER A 39 1.07 -62.16 1.32
N SER A 40 1.60 -63.28 1.82
CA SER A 40 2.95 -63.43 2.32
C SER A 40 3.96 -63.44 1.17
N THR A 41 4.96 -62.57 1.19
CA THR A 41 6.31 -63.00 1.61
C THR A 41 7.30 -61.83 1.69
N PRO A 42 8.12 -61.75 2.76
CA PRO A 42 9.00 -60.63 3.06
C PRO A 42 10.47 -61.03 2.87
N ARG A 43 11.12 -60.64 1.77
CA ARG A 43 12.61 -60.68 1.67
C ARG A 43 13.24 -59.48 0.93
N LEU A 44 12.43 -58.54 0.43
CA LEU A 44 12.92 -57.31 -0.22
C LEU A 44 12.85 -56.06 0.68
N ALA A 45 12.20 -56.14 1.85
CA ALA A 45 12.04 -55.00 2.76
C ALA A 45 13.26 -54.71 3.67
N LEU A 46 14.19 -55.66 3.83
CA LEU A 46 15.35 -55.50 4.73
C LEU A 46 16.55 -54.80 4.07
N ALA A 47 16.64 -54.78 2.74
CA ALA A 47 17.66 -54.00 2.03
C ALA A 47 17.28 -52.52 1.91
N GLY A 48 15.99 -52.20 1.73
CA GLY A 48 15.50 -50.82 1.65
C GLY A 48 15.59 -50.06 2.98
N ALA A 49 15.35 -50.73 4.10
CA ALA A 49 15.38 -50.10 5.42
C ALA A 49 16.79 -49.70 5.89
N MET A 50 17.83 -50.46 5.51
CA MET A 50 19.23 -50.10 5.84
C MET A 50 19.76 -48.93 4.99
N ILE A 51 19.33 -48.80 3.74
CA ILE A 51 19.71 -47.67 2.87
C ILE A 51 19.05 -46.36 3.35
N LEU A 52 17.79 -46.44 3.82
CA LEU A 52 17.08 -45.30 4.40
C LEU A 52 17.66 -44.85 5.76
N ALA A 53 18.13 -45.79 6.60
CA ALA A 53 18.73 -45.43 7.89
C ALA A 53 20.08 -44.71 7.76
N VAL A 54 20.94 -45.12 6.82
CA VAL A 54 22.23 -44.44 6.56
C VAL A 54 22.03 -43.05 5.94
N ALA A 55 21.02 -42.89 5.08
CA ALA A 55 20.67 -41.59 4.50
C ALA A 55 20.12 -40.60 5.56
N VAL A 56 19.29 -41.08 6.50
CA VAL A 56 18.73 -40.24 7.57
C VAL A 56 19.79 -39.81 8.58
N VAL A 57 20.73 -40.69 8.94
CA VAL A 57 21.86 -40.33 9.83
C VAL A 57 22.83 -39.36 9.15
N GLY A 58 23.10 -39.52 7.85
CA GLY A 58 23.92 -38.57 7.08
C GLY A 58 23.31 -37.17 6.98
N VAL A 59 21.99 -37.08 6.77
CA VAL A 59 21.25 -35.80 6.72
C VAL A 59 21.20 -35.12 8.10
N LEU A 60 21.06 -35.87 9.19
CA LEU A 60 21.05 -35.32 10.56
C LEU A 60 22.43 -34.83 11.03
N VAL A 61 23.52 -35.46 10.56
CA VAL A 61 24.90 -35.00 10.84
C VAL A 61 25.25 -33.76 10.02
N MET A 62 24.79 -33.68 8.75
CA MET A 62 24.89 -32.46 7.91
C MET A 62 24.06 -31.30 8.48
N ALA A 63 22.86 -31.56 9.02
CA ALA A 63 22.00 -30.54 9.63
C ALA A 63 22.54 -29.98 10.96
N ARG A 64 23.46 -30.68 11.64
CA ARG A 64 24.11 -30.21 12.87
C ARG A 64 25.41 -29.44 12.65
N GLN A 65 26.02 -29.49 11.46
CA GLN A 65 27.29 -28.81 11.17
C GLN A 65 27.22 -27.74 10.06
N GLY A 66 26.08 -27.57 9.39
CA GLY A 66 25.88 -26.52 8.37
C GLY A 66 25.02 -25.36 8.87
N GLY A 67 25.65 -24.36 9.47
CA GLY A 67 24.98 -23.09 9.78
C GLY A 67 24.61 -22.32 8.51
N ARG A 68 23.28 -22.10 8.33
CA ARG A 68 22.59 -21.08 7.52
C ARG A 68 22.79 -21.11 5.99
N ILE A 69 21.95 -21.92 5.33
CA ILE A 69 21.57 -21.74 3.91
C ILE A 69 20.21 -21.02 3.88
N ALA A 70 20.12 -19.98 3.06
CA ALA A 70 18.94 -19.11 2.89
C ALA A 70 17.74 -19.85 2.22
N PRO A 71 16.47 -19.41 2.44
CA PRO A 71 15.32 -20.02 1.80
C PRO A 71 15.19 -19.62 0.31
N LEU A 72 14.72 -20.57 -0.51
CA LEU A 72 14.36 -20.41 -1.92
C LEU A 72 13.23 -19.38 -2.12
N PRO A 73 13.26 -18.55 -3.18
CA PRO A 73 12.27 -17.50 -3.41
C PRO A 73 11.02 -18.06 -4.06
N GLY A 74 9.91 -18.00 -3.34
CA GLY A 74 8.58 -18.38 -3.79
C GLY A 74 7.52 -17.61 -3.02
N ALA A 75 7.64 -16.29 -3.00
CA ALA A 75 6.62 -15.37 -2.52
C ALA A 75 6.50 -14.28 -3.57
N ALA A 76 5.28 -13.94 -3.97
CA ALA A 76 4.96 -12.96 -4.99
C ALA A 76 5.87 -11.72 -4.89
N SER A 77 6.88 -11.64 -5.73
CA SER A 77 7.73 -10.47 -5.82
C SER A 77 6.92 -9.42 -6.55
N ARG A 78 6.41 -8.43 -5.81
CA ARG A 78 6.09 -7.15 -6.43
C ARG A 78 7.31 -6.70 -7.25
N PRO A 79 7.13 -6.05 -8.41
CA PRO A 79 8.26 -5.54 -9.17
C PRO A 79 9.07 -4.61 -8.25
N ARG A 80 10.28 -5.04 -7.88
CA ARG A 80 11.23 -4.22 -7.14
C ARG A 80 11.90 -3.32 -8.16
N ILE A 81 11.68 -2.02 -8.05
CA ILE A 81 12.36 -1.06 -8.91
C ILE A 81 13.85 -1.11 -8.58
N VAL A 82 14.67 -1.26 -9.61
CA VAL A 82 16.14 -1.21 -9.47
C VAL A 82 16.52 0.24 -9.26
N VAL A 83 17.14 0.51 -8.11
CA VAL A 83 17.62 1.83 -7.73
C VAL A 83 18.84 2.18 -8.57
N THR A 84 18.86 3.34 -9.21
CA THR A 84 20.08 3.85 -9.85
C THR A 84 21.00 4.44 -8.77
N PRO A 85 22.26 3.98 -8.63
CA PRO A 85 23.19 4.59 -7.70
C PRO A 85 23.40 6.07 -8.06
N ALA A 86 23.52 6.93 -7.04
CA ALA A 86 23.85 8.33 -7.27
C ALA A 86 25.12 8.43 -8.14
N PRO A 87 25.14 9.25 -9.21
CA PRO A 87 26.33 9.40 -10.03
C PRO A 87 27.51 9.79 -9.15
N SER A 88 28.67 9.17 -9.36
CA SER A 88 29.92 9.50 -8.68
C SER A 88 30.40 10.88 -9.14
N GLY A 89 29.84 11.92 -8.55
CA GLY A 89 30.15 13.33 -8.78
C GLY A 89 29.30 14.17 -7.83
N CYS A 90 29.96 14.83 -6.87
CA CYS A 90 29.44 15.66 -5.76
C CYS A 90 28.15 15.18 -5.06
N ALA A 91 28.25 14.90 -3.75
CA ALA A 91 27.08 14.53 -2.93
C ALA A 91 25.95 15.58 -2.97
N PHE A 92 26.32 16.86 -3.11
CA PHE A 92 25.44 18.01 -3.29
C PHE A 92 26.03 18.93 -4.36
N CYS A 93 25.73 18.68 -5.65
CA CYS A 93 26.07 19.63 -6.70
C CYS A 93 25.36 20.97 -6.45
N PRO A 94 25.97 22.11 -6.84
CA PRO A 94 25.27 23.39 -6.84
C PRO A 94 23.99 23.29 -7.67
N ILE A 95 22.85 23.47 -7.01
CA ILE A 95 21.55 23.49 -7.67
C ILE A 95 21.50 24.73 -8.56
N GLN A 96 21.24 24.56 -9.86
CA GLN A 96 21.11 25.67 -10.79
C GLN A 96 19.82 26.45 -10.49
N MET A 97 19.94 27.77 -10.40
CA MET A 97 18.83 28.67 -10.09
C MET A 97 18.42 29.48 -11.32
N PRO A 98 17.11 29.79 -11.50
CA PRO A 98 15.99 29.41 -10.63
C PRO A 98 15.59 27.93 -10.79
N THR A 99 15.10 27.32 -9.71
CA THR A 99 14.56 25.95 -9.69
C THR A 99 13.32 25.87 -8.80
N TYR A 100 12.55 24.79 -8.91
CA TYR A 100 11.50 24.43 -7.96
C TYR A 100 11.98 23.32 -7.01
N ALA A 101 11.38 23.31 -5.82
CA ALA A 101 11.58 22.27 -4.82
C ALA A 101 10.28 22.04 -4.04
N GLU A 102 9.98 20.78 -3.78
CA GLU A 102 8.89 20.35 -2.91
C GLU A 102 9.46 19.94 -1.54
N LEU A 103 8.70 20.21 -0.47
CA LEU A 103 9.08 19.90 0.90
C LEU A 103 8.02 19.02 1.56
N SER A 104 8.47 18.01 2.30
CA SER A 104 7.65 17.26 3.25
C SER A 104 8.33 17.27 4.62
N ALA A 105 7.70 17.92 5.60
CA ALA A 105 8.23 18.08 6.95
C ALA A 105 7.30 17.43 7.98
N PRO A 106 7.40 16.10 8.19
CA PRO A 106 6.49 15.38 9.09
C PRO A 106 6.68 15.69 10.58
N SER A 107 7.82 16.26 10.97
CA SER A 107 8.09 16.64 12.35
C SER A 107 8.98 17.89 12.41
N ASP A 108 9.26 18.36 13.62
CA ASP A 108 10.12 19.52 13.86
C ASP A 108 11.59 19.28 13.52
N ASN A 109 12.02 18.02 13.39
CA ASN A 109 13.40 17.63 13.13
C ASN A 109 13.63 17.01 11.75
N VAL A 110 12.56 16.49 11.13
CA VAL A 110 12.65 15.74 9.87
C VAL A 110 12.15 16.60 8.73
N VAL A 111 13.00 16.76 7.71
CA VAL A 111 12.64 17.46 6.47
C VAL A 111 13.09 16.62 5.28
N TRP A 112 12.17 16.41 4.36
CA TRP A 112 12.44 15.85 3.04
C TRP A 112 12.32 16.94 2.00
N VAL A 113 13.23 16.93 1.02
CA VAL A 113 13.20 17.86 -0.12
C VAL A 113 13.34 17.07 -1.41
N LEU A 114 12.48 17.39 -2.38
CA LEU A 114 12.58 16.93 -3.76
C LEU A 114 12.84 18.14 -4.66
N VAL A 115 13.98 18.15 -5.36
CA VAL A 115 14.38 19.26 -6.25
C VAL A 115 14.32 18.78 -7.69
N GLN A 116 13.58 19.50 -8.54
CA GLN A 116 13.35 19.20 -9.97
C GLN A 116 12.81 17.81 -10.29
N GLY A 117 12.30 17.05 -9.31
CA GLY A 117 11.95 15.63 -9.52
C GLY A 117 13.16 14.69 -9.68
N GLU A 118 14.38 15.20 -9.53
CA GLU A 118 15.63 14.45 -9.82
C GLU A 118 16.49 14.21 -8.57
N TYR A 119 16.24 14.99 -7.52
CA TYR A 119 17.07 15.02 -6.33
C TYR A 119 16.22 14.95 -5.07
N LEU A 120 16.22 13.78 -4.42
CA LEU A 120 15.62 13.58 -3.12
C LEU A 120 16.69 13.62 -2.03
N ALA A 121 16.44 14.41 -0.98
CA ALA A 121 17.27 14.42 0.22
C ALA A 121 16.42 14.48 1.50
N ARG A 122 17.02 13.99 2.58
CA ARG A 122 16.44 13.95 3.92
C ARG A 122 17.37 14.62 4.90
N SER A 123 16.83 15.39 5.81
CA SER A 123 17.48 15.83 7.04
C SER A 123 16.72 15.30 8.25
N THR A 124 17.44 14.99 9.33
CA THR A 124 16.89 14.59 10.63
C THR A 124 17.28 15.54 11.76
N ASP A 125 17.84 16.69 11.40
CA ASP A 125 18.39 17.70 12.30
C ASP A 125 18.05 19.12 11.84
N ARG A 126 16.79 19.32 11.43
CA ARG A 126 16.24 20.64 11.06
C ARG A 126 16.91 21.29 9.85
N GLY A 127 17.42 20.48 8.92
CA GLY A 127 18.09 20.93 7.72
C GLY A 127 19.56 21.34 7.93
N ALA A 128 20.17 20.99 9.06
CA ALA A 128 21.59 21.25 9.31
C ALA A 128 22.49 20.31 8.49
N HIS A 129 22.13 19.03 8.41
CA HIS A 129 22.79 18.05 7.56
C HIS A 129 21.76 17.32 6.69
N TRP A 130 22.19 16.96 5.49
CA TRP A 130 21.35 16.36 4.48
C TRP A 130 21.98 15.07 3.95
N GLU A 131 21.13 14.07 3.73
CA GLU A 131 21.48 12.80 3.14
C GLU A 131 20.70 12.59 1.86
N ARG A 132 21.42 12.37 0.75
CA ARG A 132 20.78 12.08 -0.54
C ARG A 132 20.14 10.69 -0.50
N ARG A 133 18.91 10.60 -0.98
CA ARG A 133 18.18 9.35 -1.16
C ARG A 133 17.93 9.10 -2.64
N PRO A 134 18.02 7.84 -3.08
CA PRO A 134 17.79 7.54 -4.47
C PRO A 134 16.30 7.59 -4.81
N LEU A 135 16.01 7.89 -6.07
CA LEU A 135 14.67 7.86 -6.64
C LEU A 135 14.45 6.55 -7.42
N PRO A 136 13.19 6.13 -7.62
CA PRO A 136 12.87 5.03 -8.51
C PRO A 136 13.40 5.30 -9.93
N ALA A 137 13.96 4.28 -10.59
CA ALA A 137 14.29 4.39 -11.99
C ALA A 137 13.03 4.29 -12.86
N TRP A 138 12.92 5.16 -13.86
CA TRP A 138 11.85 5.15 -14.84
C TRP A 138 12.37 4.79 -16.22
N SER A 139 11.52 4.15 -17.03
CA SER A 139 11.81 3.96 -18.44
C SER A 139 11.50 5.25 -19.21
N GLY A 140 12.51 5.89 -19.77
CA GLY A 140 12.35 7.12 -20.54
C GLY A 140 12.58 8.38 -19.70
N GLN A 141 11.85 9.46 -20.02
CA GLN A 141 11.93 10.71 -19.27
C GLN A 141 11.31 10.55 -17.88
N ALA A 142 11.94 11.17 -16.89
CA ALA A 142 11.39 11.25 -15.54
C ALA A 142 10.02 11.97 -15.55
N PRO A 143 8.98 11.36 -14.97
CA PRO A 143 7.71 12.03 -14.79
C PRO A 143 7.84 13.13 -13.73
N PRO A 144 7.00 14.17 -13.77
CA PRO A 144 6.79 15.04 -12.62
C PRO A 144 6.42 14.21 -11.40
N LEU A 145 6.96 14.62 -10.26
CA LEU A 145 6.89 13.89 -9.01
C LEU A 145 6.34 14.76 -7.90
N GLU A 146 5.53 14.14 -7.04
CA GLU A 146 5.16 14.67 -5.74
C GLU A 146 5.53 13.71 -4.60
N ILE A 147 5.88 14.26 -3.44
CA ILE A 147 6.30 13.49 -2.25
C ILE A 147 5.41 13.72 -1.04
N SER A 148 5.17 12.63 -0.29
CA SER A 148 4.56 12.72 1.04
C SER A 148 5.27 11.78 2.00
N PHE A 149 5.91 12.32 3.02
CA PHE A 149 6.55 11.55 4.10
C PHE A 149 5.84 11.80 5.42
N ILE A 150 5.57 10.73 6.17
CA ILE A 150 4.91 10.81 7.49
C ILE A 150 5.90 10.75 8.65
N ASP A 151 7.13 10.31 8.38
CA ASP A 151 8.24 10.32 9.30
C ASP A 151 9.57 10.29 8.51
N ASP A 152 10.63 9.85 9.18
CA ASP A 152 11.98 9.79 8.64
C ASP A 152 12.30 8.48 7.91
N HIS A 153 11.38 7.50 7.90
CA HIS A 153 11.53 6.19 7.26
C HIS A 153 10.47 5.90 6.19
N GLN A 154 9.24 6.38 6.37
CA GLN A 154 8.08 6.02 5.58
C GLN A 154 7.56 7.18 4.74
N GLY A 155 7.33 6.92 3.45
CA GLY A 155 6.81 7.91 2.52
C GLY A 155 6.32 7.33 1.20
N TRP A 156 5.61 8.18 0.46
CA TRP A 156 5.01 7.88 -0.84
C TRP A 156 5.50 8.87 -1.89
N LEU A 157 5.47 8.39 -3.13
CA LEU A 157 5.88 9.13 -4.30
C LEU A 157 4.79 8.96 -5.36
N LEU A 158 4.15 10.07 -5.74
CA LEU A 158 3.23 10.12 -6.86
C LEU A 158 4.02 10.55 -8.11
N ALA A 159 4.06 9.70 -9.11
CA ALA A 159 4.58 10.01 -10.43
C ALA A 159 3.40 10.24 -11.38
N VAL A 160 3.30 11.43 -11.97
CA VAL A 160 2.20 11.76 -12.88
C VAL A 160 2.68 11.78 -14.32
N GLY A 161 1.88 11.21 -15.22
CA GLY A 161 2.15 11.20 -16.65
C GLY A 161 1.73 12.49 -17.34
N ASP A 162 1.91 12.52 -18.66
CA ASP A 162 1.49 13.65 -19.49
C ASP A 162 -0.02 13.87 -19.41
N GLN A 163 -0.41 15.14 -19.31
CA GLN A 163 -1.80 15.57 -19.37
C GLN A 163 -2.33 15.41 -20.80
N VAL A 164 -3.50 14.78 -20.94
CA VAL A 164 -4.21 14.66 -22.24
C VAL A 164 -5.51 15.45 -22.20
N GLY A 165 -5.70 16.31 -23.21
CA GLY A 165 -6.96 17.02 -23.48
C GLY A 165 -7.52 17.75 -22.26
N ALA A 166 -6.82 18.78 -21.77
CA ALA A 166 -7.30 19.60 -20.65
C ALA A 166 -7.64 18.78 -19.39
N CYS A 167 -6.75 17.85 -19.02
CA CYS A 167 -6.94 16.92 -17.89
C CYS A 167 -8.09 15.91 -18.05
N SER A 168 -8.58 15.69 -19.27
CA SER A 168 -9.54 14.60 -19.52
C SER A 168 -8.98 13.21 -19.20
N SER A 169 -7.65 13.03 -19.30
CA SER A 169 -6.95 11.83 -18.86
C SER A 169 -5.51 12.12 -18.46
N GLN A 170 -5.02 11.40 -17.46
CA GLN A 170 -3.63 11.39 -17.00
C GLN A 170 -3.28 10.02 -16.39
N SER A 171 -2.22 9.40 -16.91
CA SER A 171 -1.66 8.21 -16.27
C SER A 171 -0.88 8.59 -15.00
N PHE A 172 -0.75 7.67 -14.06
CA PHE A 172 0.05 7.91 -12.86
C PHE A 172 0.60 6.60 -12.30
N ALA A 173 1.60 6.70 -11.43
CA ALA A 173 2.11 5.59 -10.64
C ALA A 173 2.35 6.03 -9.19
N LEU A 174 2.16 5.11 -8.26
CA LEU A 174 2.40 5.34 -6.83
C LEU A 174 3.51 4.39 -6.35
N ALA A 175 4.52 4.94 -5.71
CA ALA A 175 5.57 4.19 -5.04
C ALA A 175 5.56 4.45 -3.53
N HIS A 176 6.01 3.47 -2.76
CA HIS A 176 6.06 3.54 -1.30
C HIS A 176 7.42 3.04 -0.78
N THR A 177 7.94 3.70 0.24
CA THR A 177 9.15 3.33 0.97
C THR A 177 8.83 3.20 2.46
N THR A 178 9.55 2.31 3.14
CA THR A 178 9.54 2.15 4.61
C THR A 178 10.96 2.07 5.18
N ASP A 179 11.96 2.37 4.36
CA ASP A 179 13.40 2.24 4.67
C ASP A 179 14.15 3.55 4.41
N ALA A 180 13.49 4.67 4.69
CA ALA A 180 14.00 6.01 4.50
C ALA A 180 14.40 6.31 3.05
N GLY A 181 13.57 5.88 2.09
CA GLY A 181 13.81 6.12 0.67
C GLY A 181 15.04 5.38 0.14
N ALA A 182 15.58 4.40 0.87
CA ALA A 182 16.68 3.58 0.38
C ALA A 182 16.19 2.65 -0.75
N THR A 183 14.97 2.12 -0.62
CA THR A 183 14.28 1.39 -1.68
C THR A 183 12.83 1.83 -1.81
N TRP A 184 12.31 1.71 -3.03
CA TRP A 184 10.93 2.04 -3.37
C TRP A 184 10.21 0.84 -3.96
N THR A 185 8.99 0.61 -3.51
CA THR A 185 8.11 -0.44 -4.05
C THR A 185 6.95 0.21 -4.79
N GLN A 186 6.78 -0.12 -6.07
CA GLN A 186 5.60 0.30 -6.82
C GLN A 186 4.36 -0.41 -6.28
N LEU A 187 3.30 0.37 -6.05
CA LEU A 187 2.02 -0.15 -5.62
C LEU A 187 1.17 -0.51 -6.83
N ASP A 188 0.46 -1.64 -6.75
CA ASP A 188 -0.62 -1.97 -7.67
C ASP A 188 -1.89 -1.24 -7.21
N VAL A 189 -2.10 -0.04 -7.72
CA VAL A 189 -3.18 0.87 -7.27
C VAL A 189 -4.50 0.48 -7.92
N LYS A 190 -5.57 0.43 -7.12
CA LYS A 190 -6.95 0.22 -7.56
C LYS A 190 -7.87 1.34 -7.07
N GLY A 191 -8.92 1.61 -7.84
CA GLY A 191 -9.99 2.54 -7.43
C GLY A 191 -9.71 4.03 -7.71
N ILE A 192 -8.60 4.34 -8.38
CA ILE A 192 -8.36 5.66 -8.98
C ILE A 192 -8.53 5.54 -10.49
N SER A 193 -9.33 6.43 -11.08
CA SER A 193 -9.49 6.54 -12.53
C SER A 193 -8.34 7.33 -13.17
N GLU A 194 -8.00 7.05 -14.42
CA GLU A 194 -7.09 7.91 -15.22
C GLU A 194 -7.75 9.22 -15.65
N LEU A 195 -9.08 9.36 -15.53
CA LEU A 195 -9.77 10.64 -15.74
C LEU A 195 -9.30 11.67 -14.70
N GLN A 196 -9.28 12.95 -15.10
CA GLN A 196 -8.80 14.07 -14.28
C GLN A 196 -7.29 14.01 -14.00
N CYS A 197 -6.64 15.17 -13.95
CA CYS A 197 -5.26 15.25 -13.49
C CYS A 197 -5.19 14.91 -12.00
N LYS A 198 -4.11 14.28 -11.57
CA LYS A 198 -3.84 13.92 -10.16
C LYS A 198 -2.77 14.84 -9.61
N GLU A 199 -3.04 15.40 -8.44
CA GLU A 199 -2.12 16.30 -7.74
C GLU A 199 -2.30 16.19 -6.22
N GLY A 200 -1.42 16.82 -5.46
CA GLY A 200 -1.55 17.02 -4.02
C GLY A 200 -1.55 15.72 -3.21
N ILE A 201 -0.64 14.78 -3.48
CA ILE A 201 -0.50 13.58 -2.65
C ILE A 201 -0.22 13.97 -1.19
N SER A 202 -0.92 13.32 -0.26
CA SER A 202 -0.69 13.51 1.17
C SER A 202 -1.08 12.28 1.95
N PHE A 203 -0.24 11.88 2.90
CA PHE A 203 -0.50 10.82 3.85
C PHE A 203 -0.45 11.38 5.27
N THR A 204 -1.40 10.96 6.10
CA THR A 204 -1.52 11.41 7.49
C THR A 204 -0.95 10.38 8.46
N ASP A 205 -0.92 9.12 8.03
CA ASP A 205 -0.33 7.98 8.72
C ASP A 205 -0.01 6.87 7.70
N SER A 206 0.37 5.69 8.19
CA SER A 206 0.77 4.55 7.35
C SER A 206 -0.35 3.94 6.51
N GLU A 207 -1.61 4.24 6.83
CA GLU A 207 -2.79 3.66 6.22
C GLU A 207 -3.61 4.69 5.44
N ARG A 208 -3.68 5.94 5.94
CA ARG A 208 -4.57 6.98 5.42
C ARG A 208 -3.82 7.98 4.55
N GLY A 209 -4.33 8.16 3.34
CA GLY A 209 -3.81 9.12 2.38
C GLY A 209 -4.86 9.66 1.43
N PHE A 210 -4.48 10.71 0.72
CA PHE A 210 -5.33 11.53 -0.14
C PHE A 210 -4.60 11.91 -1.43
N ILE A 211 -5.31 11.93 -2.55
CA ILE A 211 -4.86 12.46 -3.85
C ILE A 211 -6.00 13.29 -4.42
N SER A 212 -5.71 14.53 -4.79
CA SER A 212 -6.65 15.44 -5.42
C SER A 212 -6.79 15.13 -6.91
N ALA A 213 -8.00 15.33 -7.45
CA ALA A 213 -8.27 15.15 -8.87
C ALA A 213 -9.16 16.25 -9.42
N TRP A 214 -8.77 16.81 -10.56
CA TRP A 214 -9.48 17.90 -11.22
C TRP A 214 -9.36 17.84 -12.75
N ASP A 215 -10.35 18.41 -13.44
CA ASP A 215 -10.27 18.78 -14.86
C ASP A 215 -11.11 20.04 -15.08
N GLU A 216 -11.04 20.64 -16.26
CA GLU A 216 -11.76 21.88 -16.55
C GLU A 216 -13.30 21.71 -16.60
N ASN A 217 -13.82 20.49 -16.79
CA ASN A 217 -15.22 20.23 -17.16
C ASN A 217 -16.08 19.63 -16.03
N HIS A 218 -15.46 19.12 -14.97
CA HIS A 218 -16.12 18.44 -13.88
C HIS A 218 -15.69 19.02 -12.54
N SER A 219 -16.60 18.98 -11.56
CA SER A 219 -16.26 19.27 -10.17
C SER A 219 -15.13 18.36 -9.70
N PRO A 220 -14.12 18.88 -8.99
CA PRO A 220 -13.00 18.07 -8.55
C PRO A 220 -13.42 17.11 -7.44
N ALA A 221 -12.61 16.07 -7.23
CA ALA A 221 -12.80 15.08 -6.18
C ALA A 221 -11.48 14.83 -5.45
N ILE A 222 -11.58 14.25 -4.25
CA ILE A 222 -10.41 13.80 -3.49
C ILE A 222 -10.51 12.29 -3.35
N TYR A 223 -9.55 11.56 -3.92
CA TYR A 223 -9.37 10.15 -3.66
C TYR A 223 -8.82 9.96 -2.25
N ARG A 224 -9.35 8.98 -1.51
CA ARG A 224 -8.87 8.60 -0.17
C ARG A 224 -8.56 7.11 -0.09
N THR A 225 -7.55 6.76 0.70
CA THR A 225 -7.18 5.37 1.03
C THR A 225 -7.19 5.15 2.53
N THR A 226 -7.36 3.90 2.96
CA THR A 226 -7.19 3.45 4.35
C THR A 226 -6.33 2.19 4.44
N ASP A 227 -5.55 1.88 3.39
CA ASP A 227 -4.70 0.69 3.30
C ASP A 227 -3.28 0.98 2.78
N GLY A 228 -2.83 2.23 2.95
CA GLY A 228 -1.49 2.68 2.57
C GLY A 228 -1.34 2.92 1.07
N GLY A 229 -2.45 3.17 0.37
CA GLY A 229 -2.46 3.56 -1.04
C GLY A 229 -2.66 2.41 -2.04
N ARG A 230 -3.14 1.25 -1.60
CA ARG A 230 -3.40 0.10 -2.49
C ARG A 230 -4.78 0.21 -3.10
N THR A 231 -5.78 0.54 -2.29
CA THR A 231 -7.14 0.79 -2.75
C THR A 231 -7.59 2.19 -2.37
N TRP A 232 -8.33 2.81 -3.27
CA TRP A 232 -8.79 4.18 -3.14
C TRP A 232 -10.29 4.27 -3.44
N ALA A 233 -10.94 5.25 -2.82
CA ALA A 233 -12.31 5.64 -3.12
C ALA A 233 -12.37 7.15 -3.35
N ALA A 234 -13.08 7.58 -4.39
CA ALA A 234 -13.35 9.00 -4.61
C ALA A 234 -14.30 9.54 -3.52
N SER A 235 -14.08 10.78 -3.08
CA SER A 235 -15.06 11.54 -2.30
C SER A 235 -16.30 11.86 -3.15
N GLN A 236 -17.34 12.41 -2.53
CA GLN A 236 -18.30 13.20 -3.29
C GLN A 236 -17.57 14.36 -3.99
N PRO A 237 -18.03 14.80 -5.18
CA PRO A 237 -17.47 15.97 -5.83
C PRO A 237 -17.50 17.17 -4.89
N LEU A 238 -16.43 17.96 -4.87
CA LEU A 238 -16.38 19.16 -4.06
C LEU A 238 -17.46 20.13 -4.58
N PRO A 239 -18.34 20.63 -3.70
CA PRO A 239 -19.37 21.57 -4.11
C PRO A 239 -18.74 22.92 -4.47
N ASP A 240 -19.35 23.65 -5.39
CA ASP A 240 -18.95 25.03 -5.68
C ASP A 240 -19.04 25.91 -4.42
N ALA A 241 -18.03 26.74 -4.21
CA ALA A 241 -17.99 27.71 -3.13
C ALA A 241 -18.88 28.93 -3.43
N PRO A 242 -19.30 29.72 -2.43
CA PRO A 242 -20.12 30.90 -2.63
C PRO A 242 -19.44 31.91 -3.55
N GLY A 243 -20.19 32.42 -4.54
CA GLY A 243 -19.66 33.35 -5.53
C GLY A 243 -18.81 32.70 -6.63
N PHE A 244 -18.58 31.38 -6.56
CA PHE A 244 -17.95 30.60 -7.63
C PHE A 244 -18.99 29.72 -8.32
N THR A 245 -18.79 29.44 -9.60
CA THR A 245 -19.55 28.40 -10.28
C THR A 245 -18.63 27.72 -11.27
N THR A 246 -18.41 26.41 -11.09
CA THR A 246 -17.69 25.60 -12.06
C THR A 246 -18.55 25.50 -13.32
N ARG A 247 -18.01 25.90 -14.49
CA ARG A 247 -18.79 25.97 -15.74
C ARG A 247 -18.09 25.41 -16.97
N GLY A 248 -16.97 24.72 -16.82
CA GLY A 248 -16.13 24.43 -17.98
C GLY A 248 -15.24 25.61 -18.35
N ASN A 249 -14.39 25.42 -19.37
CA ASN A 249 -13.60 26.48 -20.03
C ASN A 249 -12.74 27.30 -19.05
N ASP A 250 -11.79 26.65 -18.38
CA ASP A 250 -10.83 27.26 -17.44
C ASP A 250 -11.39 27.85 -16.14
N VAL A 251 -12.70 27.78 -15.88
CA VAL A 251 -13.31 28.16 -14.59
C VAL A 251 -13.52 26.92 -13.73
N VAL A 252 -12.49 26.59 -12.94
CA VAL A 252 -12.36 25.32 -12.22
C VAL A 252 -11.85 25.51 -10.79
N LEU A 253 -12.24 24.61 -9.90
CA LEU A 253 -11.66 24.47 -8.56
C LEU A 253 -10.45 23.54 -8.59
N LEU A 254 -9.31 24.00 -8.07
CA LEU A 254 -8.04 23.29 -7.99
C LEU A 254 -7.72 22.95 -6.52
N PRO A 255 -8.09 21.77 -6.03
CA PRO A 255 -7.74 21.35 -4.68
C PRO A 255 -6.26 20.99 -4.57
N GLY A 256 -5.59 21.55 -3.56
CA GLY A 256 -4.22 21.16 -3.21
C GLY A 256 -4.17 19.88 -2.38
N GLY A 257 -3.04 19.67 -1.69
CA GLY A 257 -2.87 18.54 -0.77
C GLY A 257 -3.71 18.66 0.50
N VAL A 258 -4.23 17.53 0.97
CA VAL A 258 -4.99 17.45 2.22
C VAL A 258 -4.05 17.60 3.43
N ARG A 259 -4.56 18.22 4.50
CA ARG A 259 -3.90 18.36 5.80
C ARG A 259 -4.82 17.89 6.91
N ALA A 260 -4.31 17.09 7.84
CA ALA A 260 -5.07 16.57 8.97
C ALA A 260 -4.76 17.31 10.27
N PHE A 261 -5.82 17.55 11.04
CA PHE A 261 -5.82 18.17 12.36
C PHE A 261 -6.74 17.35 13.27
N GLY A 262 -6.18 16.28 13.84
CA GLY A 262 -6.96 15.26 14.53
C GLY A 262 -8.00 14.64 13.58
N PRO A 263 -9.30 14.60 13.94
CA PRO A 263 -10.35 14.06 13.06
C PRO A 263 -10.77 15.01 11.94
N THR A 264 -10.26 16.25 11.92
CA THR A 264 -10.61 17.24 10.90
C THR A 264 -9.58 17.22 9.77
N LEU A 265 -10.06 17.10 8.54
CA LEU A 265 -9.25 17.29 7.34
C LEU A 265 -9.55 18.66 6.74
N LEU A 266 -8.51 19.35 6.30
CA LEU A 266 -8.60 20.61 5.57
C LEU A 266 -7.91 20.48 4.23
N VAL A 267 -8.46 21.13 3.21
CA VAL A 267 -7.84 21.27 1.89
C VAL A 267 -8.02 22.69 1.41
N ARG A 268 -6.93 23.28 0.94
CA ARG A 268 -6.93 24.58 0.27
C ARG A 268 -7.36 24.36 -1.18
N VAL A 269 -8.30 25.17 -1.66
CA VAL A 269 -8.85 25.06 -3.02
C VAL A 269 -8.76 26.40 -3.70
N PHE A 270 -8.12 26.45 -4.87
CA PHE A 270 -7.97 27.66 -5.66
C PHE A 270 -9.04 27.70 -6.77
N GLY A 271 -9.77 28.80 -6.88
CA GLY A 271 -10.71 29.04 -7.99
C GLY A 271 -9.99 29.71 -9.15
N GLN A 272 -9.73 28.96 -10.22
CA GLN A 272 -9.13 29.48 -11.45
C GLN A 272 -10.21 30.07 -12.39
N GLY A 273 -9.79 30.96 -13.30
CA GLY A 273 -10.65 31.47 -14.38
C GLY A 273 -11.57 32.63 -14.00
N THR A 274 -11.44 33.17 -12.79
CA THR A 274 -12.19 34.34 -12.32
C THR A 274 -11.31 35.59 -12.35
N VAL A 275 -11.93 36.77 -12.50
CA VAL A 275 -11.20 38.07 -12.54
C VAL A 275 -10.45 38.33 -11.22
N ASP A 276 -11.01 37.83 -10.12
CA ASP A 276 -10.39 37.83 -8.80
C ASP A 276 -10.04 36.39 -8.41
N ALA A 277 -8.76 36.10 -8.20
CA ALA A 277 -8.31 34.81 -7.72
C ALA A 277 -8.90 34.54 -6.32
N HIS A 278 -9.79 33.54 -6.21
CA HIS A 278 -10.38 33.16 -4.95
C HIS A 278 -9.70 31.93 -4.37
N GLU A 279 -9.50 31.95 -3.06
CA GLU A 279 -8.98 30.83 -2.30
C GLU A 279 -9.99 30.42 -1.23
N TYR A 280 -10.26 29.13 -1.17
CA TYR A 280 -11.22 28.54 -0.26
C TYR A 280 -10.55 27.49 0.61
N VAL A 281 -11.11 27.26 1.80
CA VAL A 281 -10.72 26.14 2.66
C VAL A 281 -11.92 25.22 2.81
N TYR A 282 -11.76 24.00 2.32
CA TYR A 282 -12.74 22.95 2.49
C TYR A 282 -12.36 22.08 3.68
N ARG A 283 -13.39 21.60 4.37
CA ARG A 283 -13.29 20.82 5.59
C ARG A 283 -14.06 19.51 5.45
N SER A 284 -13.45 18.44 5.95
CA SER A 284 -14.10 17.15 6.16
C SER A 284 -13.91 16.67 7.60
N THR A 285 -14.91 15.94 8.11
CA THR A 285 -14.87 15.25 9.42
C THR A 285 -15.28 13.78 9.34
N ASP A 286 -15.47 13.27 8.13
CA ASP A 286 -15.91 11.90 7.86
C ASP A 286 -14.81 11.09 7.13
N GLY A 287 -13.55 11.47 7.33
CA GLY A 287 -12.40 10.83 6.69
C GLY A 287 -12.25 11.18 5.21
N GLY A 288 -12.81 12.30 4.76
CA GLY A 288 -12.71 12.77 3.38
C GLY A 288 -13.76 12.17 2.44
N VAL A 289 -14.84 11.62 2.98
CA VAL A 289 -15.98 11.12 2.17
C VAL A 289 -16.74 12.30 1.59
N THR A 290 -17.00 13.32 2.41
CA THR A 290 -17.63 14.58 1.99
C THR A 290 -16.82 15.78 2.43
N TRP A 291 -16.95 16.87 1.66
CA TRP A 291 -16.23 18.12 1.88
C TRP A 291 -17.20 19.30 1.86
N SER A 292 -17.01 20.23 2.78
CA SER A 292 -17.80 21.46 2.87
C SER A 292 -16.88 22.65 3.07
N TYR A 293 -17.15 23.77 2.42
CA TYR A 293 -16.45 25.01 2.69
C TYR A 293 -16.97 25.63 4.00
N ARG A 294 -16.13 26.41 4.68
CA ARG A 294 -16.43 27.14 5.92
C ARG A 294 -16.21 28.62 5.72
#